data_AF-A0A0Q7EL91-F1
#
_entry.id   AF-A0A0Q7EL91-F1
#
_cell.length_a   1.000
_cell.length_b   1.000
_cell.length_c   1.000
_cell.angle_alpha   90.00
_cell.angle_beta   90.00
_cell.angle_gamma   90.00
#
_symmetry.space_group_name_H-M   'P 1'
#
loop_
_entity.id
_entity.type
_entity.pdbx_description
1 polymer ?
#
loop_
_entity_poly.entity_id
_entity_poly.type
_entity_poly.pdbx_seq_one_letter_code
_entity_poly.pdbx_strand_id
1 'polypeptide(L)'
;MSSLDVLQETQMSFRTLLVASAVLAFAAPAAALAQTAPATPPPATAAQAPTPEQIALEAKADAFKARMEAMAGEMRTVITASGGDQASANSQLDAIAARYQPEADAFAAEVVALINAEAAKSTDEAEKAQMLAAAPQVQTAIGSIPGQIRASLVAAASAPAAAPQ
;
A
#
# COMPACT_ATOMS: atom_id res chain seq x y z
N MET A 1 36.73 16.31 40.01
CA MET A 1 37.04 16.97 38.72
C MET A 1 38.02 16.06 38.00
N SER A 2 37.73 15.36 36.92
CA SER A 2 36.56 15.21 36.08
C SER A 2 36.87 13.92 35.29
N SER A 3 36.33 12.75 35.60
CA SER A 3 35.11 12.16 35.02
C SER A 3 34.94 12.33 33.50
N LEU A 4 36.01 12.63 32.76
CA LEU A 4 35.97 12.91 31.33
C LEU A 4 36.59 11.81 30.45
N ASP A 5 37.06 10.71 31.01
CA ASP A 5 37.86 9.73 30.28
C ASP A 5 37.60 8.33 30.84
N VAL A 6 36.42 7.74 30.56
CA VAL A 6 36.02 6.32 30.81
C VAL A 6 34.51 6.08 30.52
N LEU A 7 33.85 6.89 29.69
CA LEU A 7 32.48 6.55 29.22
C LEU A 7 32.34 6.38 27.71
N GLN A 8 33.43 6.53 26.95
CA GLN A 8 33.41 6.35 25.51
C GLN A 8 33.75 4.92 25.04
N GLU A 9 34.20 4.02 25.92
CA GLU A 9 34.64 2.67 25.53
C GLU A 9 33.75 1.52 26.05
N THR A 10 32.85 1.79 26.99
CA THR A 10 31.96 0.77 27.60
C THR A 10 30.56 0.68 26.94
N GLN A 11 30.29 1.50 25.92
CA GLN A 11 28.99 1.55 25.24
C GLN A 11 28.80 0.47 24.15
N MET A 12 29.85 -0.27 23.79
CA MET A 12 29.83 -1.25 22.70
C MET A 12 29.69 -2.73 23.13
N SER A 13 29.52 -3.07 24.42
CA SER A 13 29.58 -4.49 24.84
C SER A 13 28.63 -4.99 25.94
N PHE A 14 27.65 -4.20 26.41
CA PHE A 14 26.74 -4.63 27.50
C PHE A 14 25.24 -4.67 27.15
N ARG A 15 24.89 -4.63 25.85
CA ARG A 15 23.51 -4.94 25.39
C ARG A 15 23.25 -6.44 25.19
N THR A 16 24.13 -7.26 25.74
CA THR A 16 23.98 -8.71 25.79
C THR A 16 23.51 -9.07 27.20
N LEU A 17 22.26 -9.52 27.29
CA LEU A 17 21.66 -10.28 28.40
C LEU A 17 21.33 -9.53 29.69
N LEU A 18 20.04 -9.25 29.95
CA LEU A 18 19.45 -9.48 31.29
C LEU A 18 17.90 -9.37 31.34
N VAL A 19 17.24 -10.51 31.64
CA VAL A 19 16.08 -10.70 32.56
C VAL A 19 14.70 -10.12 32.14
N ALA A 20 13.68 -10.91 31.77
CA ALA A 20 12.94 -11.96 32.49
C ALA A 20 12.09 -11.47 33.69
N SER A 21 10.76 -11.55 33.53
CA SER A 21 9.74 -11.82 34.56
C SER A 21 9.16 -10.67 35.41
N ALA A 22 7.91 -10.27 35.11
CA ALA A 22 6.86 -10.03 36.11
C ALA A 22 5.42 -10.04 35.50
N VAL A 23 4.75 -11.20 35.61
CA VAL A 23 3.35 -11.41 36.08
C VAL A 23 2.26 -10.45 35.50
N LEU A 24 1.44 -10.81 34.52
CA LEU A 24 0.31 -11.78 34.50
C LEU A 24 -0.74 -11.60 35.62
N ALA A 25 -1.75 -10.78 35.38
CA ALA A 25 -3.02 -10.83 36.12
C ALA A 25 -4.20 -10.38 35.24
N PHE A 26 -4.75 -11.30 34.44
CA PHE A 26 -6.21 -11.44 34.37
C PHE A 26 -6.57 -12.87 33.92
N ALA A 27 -7.50 -13.45 34.67
CA ALA A 27 -7.85 -14.85 34.69
C ALA A 27 -8.83 -15.25 33.58
N ALA A 28 -8.60 -16.42 32.96
CA ALA A 28 -9.62 -17.38 32.52
C ALA A 28 -8.95 -18.69 32.05
N PRO A 29 -9.62 -19.85 32.15
CA PRO A 29 -8.97 -21.13 32.46
C PRO A 29 -8.65 -22.02 31.24
N ALA A 30 -7.64 -22.86 31.45
CA ALA A 30 -7.44 -24.19 30.88
C ALA A 30 -8.32 -24.61 29.68
N ALA A 31 -7.79 -24.44 28.48
CA ALA A 31 -8.02 -25.37 27.40
C ALA A 31 -6.68 -25.69 26.73
N ALA A 32 -6.38 -26.98 26.66
CA ALA A 32 -5.39 -27.61 25.79
C ALA A 32 -3.90 -27.35 26.09
N LEU A 33 -3.40 -28.13 27.06
CA LEU A 33 -2.09 -28.77 26.91
C LEU A 33 -2.13 -29.70 25.68
N ALA A 34 -1.70 -29.20 24.52
CA ALA A 34 -1.19 -30.03 23.44
C ALA A 34 0.14 -29.40 22.99
N GLN A 35 1.22 -30.08 23.35
CA GLN A 35 2.58 -29.72 23.00
C GLN A 35 2.87 -30.03 21.52
N THR A 36 3.96 -29.43 21.01
CA THR A 36 4.72 -29.75 19.79
C THR A 36 4.04 -29.40 18.46
N ALA A 37 4.57 -28.55 17.58
CA ALA A 37 5.96 -28.29 17.21
C ALA A 37 6.15 -26.83 16.76
N PRO A 38 7.38 -26.29 16.72
CA PRO A 38 7.65 -25.08 15.94
C PRO A 38 7.28 -25.37 14.49
N ALA A 39 6.38 -24.58 13.92
CA ALA A 39 6.11 -24.62 12.50
C ALA A 39 7.44 -24.34 11.79
N THR A 40 7.95 -25.35 11.08
CA THR A 40 9.05 -25.17 10.14
C THR A 40 8.69 -24.00 9.23
N PRO A 41 9.49 -22.93 9.13
CA PRO A 41 9.22 -21.89 8.16
C PRO A 41 9.08 -22.57 6.79
N PRO A 42 8.04 -22.24 6.00
CA PRO A 42 7.87 -22.82 4.68
C PRO A 42 9.18 -22.61 3.90
N PRO A 43 9.57 -23.58 3.05
CA PRO A 43 10.73 -23.38 2.18
C PRO A 43 10.53 -22.04 1.45
N ALA A 44 11.55 -21.18 1.52
CA ALA A 44 11.52 -19.94 0.77
C ALA A 44 11.39 -20.30 -0.71
N THR A 45 10.21 -20.10 -1.29
CA THR A 45 10.01 -20.16 -2.73
C THR A 45 11.02 -19.20 -3.34
N ALA A 46 11.98 -19.74 -4.10
CA ALA A 46 12.94 -18.93 -4.82
C ALA A 46 12.14 -17.96 -5.70
N ALA A 47 12.36 -16.65 -5.51
CA ALA A 47 11.72 -15.64 -6.33
C ALA A 47 12.05 -15.93 -7.80
N GLN A 48 11.04 -16.32 -8.58
CA GLN A 48 11.21 -16.51 -10.01
C GLN A 48 11.54 -15.15 -10.64
N ALA A 49 12.46 -15.16 -11.60
CA ALA A 49 12.75 -13.96 -12.37
C ALA A 49 11.45 -13.47 -13.06
N PRO A 50 11.21 -12.15 -13.11
CA PRO A 50 9.99 -11.60 -13.69
C PRO A 50 9.85 -12.03 -15.15
N THR A 51 8.64 -12.41 -15.54
CA THR A 51 8.34 -12.78 -16.92
C THR A 51 8.34 -11.53 -17.81
N PRO A 52 8.51 -11.67 -19.15
CA PRO A 52 8.38 -10.54 -20.06
C PRO A 52 7.03 -9.82 -19.95
N GLU A 53 5.96 -10.54 -19.62
CA GLU A 53 4.62 -10.00 -19.39
C GLU A 53 4.59 -9.11 -18.13
N GLN A 54 5.24 -9.54 -17.04
CA GLN A 54 5.37 -8.76 -15.81
C GLN A 54 6.19 -7.47 -16.05
N ILE A 55 7.31 -7.55 -16.78
CA ILE A 55 8.13 -6.37 -17.12
C ILE A 55 7.33 -5.37 -17.96
N ALA A 56 6.57 -5.85 -18.93
CA ALA A 56 5.71 -4.98 -19.74
C ALA A 56 4.60 -4.33 -18.91
N LEU A 57 4.02 -5.06 -17.96
CA LEU A 57 3.03 -4.51 -17.03
C LEU A 57 3.65 -3.47 -16.10
N GLU A 58 4.87 -3.68 -15.60
CA GLU A 58 5.59 -2.69 -14.78
C GLU A 58 5.83 -1.39 -15.55
N ALA A 59 6.25 -1.47 -16.82
CA ALA A 59 6.40 -0.28 -17.66
C ALA A 59 5.07 0.46 -17.85
N LYS A 60 3.96 -0.27 -18.00
CA LYS A 60 2.61 0.31 -18.05
C LYS A 60 2.17 0.89 -16.71
N ALA A 61 2.55 0.27 -15.60
CA ALA A 61 2.28 0.77 -14.27
C ALA A 61 2.98 2.12 -14.01
N ASP A 62 4.22 2.27 -14.47
CA ASP A 62 4.95 3.53 -14.38
C ASP A 62 4.29 4.62 -15.26
N ALA A 63 3.88 4.28 -16.48
CA ALA A 63 3.12 5.18 -17.34
C ALA A 63 1.77 5.59 -16.73
N PHE A 64 1.05 4.64 -16.14
CA PHE A 64 -0.21 4.89 -15.44
C PHE A 64 0.00 5.80 -14.23
N LYS A 65 1.05 5.56 -13.43
CA LYS A 65 1.44 6.42 -12.31
C LYS A 65 1.71 7.85 -12.78
N ALA A 66 2.50 8.02 -13.84
CA ALA A 66 2.79 9.34 -14.40
C ALA A 66 1.51 10.07 -14.86
N ARG A 67 0.54 9.33 -15.41
CA ARG A 67 -0.79 9.89 -15.76
C ARG A 67 -1.59 10.31 -14.54
N MET A 68 -1.59 9.51 -13.48
CA MET A 68 -2.26 9.87 -12.21
C MET A 68 -1.61 11.08 -11.53
N GLU A 69 -0.29 11.23 -11.64
CA GLU A 69 0.44 12.41 -11.17
C GLU A 69 0.09 13.66 -11.98
N ALA A 70 -0.02 13.54 -13.30
CA ALA A 70 -0.50 14.63 -14.17
C ALA A 70 -1.93 15.05 -13.81
N MET A 71 -2.83 14.08 -13.61
CA MET A 71 -4.20 14.33 -13.15
C MET A 71 -4.21 15.08 -11.81
N ALA A 72 -3.41 14.65 -10.83
CA ALA A 72 -3.31 15.33 -9.54
C ALA A 72 -2.81 16.79 -9.69
N GLY A 73 -1.90 17.04 -10.64
CA GLY A 73 -1.43 18.38 -10.99
C GLY A 73 -2.54 19.27 -11.57
N GLU A 74 -3.32 18.75 -12.54
CA GLU A 74 -4.48 19.45 -13.10
C GLU A 74 -5.51 19.78 -12.00
N MET A 75 -5.81 18.82 -11.13
CA MET A 75 -6.75 18.98 -10.02
C MET A 75 -6.30 20.05 -9.01
N ARG A 76 -5.02 20.08 -8.62
CA ARG A 76 -4.46 21.11 -7.73
C ARG A 76 -4.54 22.50 -8.36
N THR A 77 -4.34 22.59 -9.68
CA THR A 77 -4.47 23.84 -10.43
C THR A 77 -5.89 24.37 -10.36
N VAL A 78 -6.89 23.50 -10.56
CA VAL A 78 -8.31 23.85 -10.40
C VAL A 78 -8.62 24.34 -8.99
N ILE A 79 -8.20 23.59 -7.95
CA ILE A 79 -8.44 23.98 -6.54
C ILE A 79 -7.89 25.38 -6.25
N THR A 80 -6.69 25.68 -6.74
CA THR A 80 -6.05 26.98 -6.54
C THR A 80 -6.76 28.09 -7.33
N ALA A 81 -7.13 27.81 -8.58
CA ALA A 81 -7.79 28.78 -9.47
C ALA A 81 -9.24 29.09 -9.06
N SER A 82 -9.94 28.17 -8.40
CA SER A 82 -11.31 28.37 -7.94
C SER A 82 -11.45 29.40 -6.82
N GLY A 83 -10.35 29.81 -6.16
CA GLY A 83 -10.36 30.92 -5.21
C GLY A 83 -11.34 30.78 -4.04
N GLY A 84 -11.67 29.54 -3.64
CA GLY A 84 -12.64 29.25 -2.58
C GLY A 84 -14.05 28.87 -3.08
N ASP A 85 -14.33 28.94 -4.39
CA ASP A 85 -15.60 28.44 -4.95
C ASP A 85 -15.61 26.91 -5.00
N GLN A 86 -16.08 26.30 -3.91
CA GLN A 86 -16.04 24.84 -3.73
C GLN A 86 -16.94 24.10 -4.73
N ALA A 87 -18.03 24.71 -5.18
CA ALA A 87 -18.97 24.08 -6.11
C ALA A 87 -18.36 23.97 -7.52
N SER A 88 -17.76 25.06 -8.03
CA SER A 88 -17.03 25.10 -9.28
C SER A 88 -15.80 24.20 -9.25
N ALA A 89 -15.04 24.21 -8.14
CA ALA A 89 -13.91 23.31 -7.96
C ALA A 89 -14.37 21.84 -8.06
N ASN A 90 -15.40 21.43 -7.31
CA ASN A 90 -15.87 20.04 -7.35
C ASN A 90 -16.33 19.59 -8.73
N SER A 91 -17.07 20.44 -9.46
CA SER A 91 -17.53 20.13 -10.82
C SER A 91 -16.36 19.90 -11.78
N GLN A 92 -15.35 20.78 -11.74
CA GLN A 92 -14.17 20.66 -12.59
C GLN A 92 -13.28 19.46 -12.19
N LEU A 93 -13.14 19.19 -10.90
CA LEU A 93 -12.43 18.01 -10.39
C LEU A 93 -13.10 16.70 -10.84
N ASP A 94 -14.43 16.66 -10.84
CA ASP A 94 -15.20 15.51 -11.34
C ASP A 94 -14.98 15.31 -12.84
N ALA A 95 -15.03 16.39 -13.63
CA ALA A 95 -14.73 16.35 -15.05
C ALA A 95 -13.30 15.87 -15.35
N ILE A 96 -12.31 16.28 -14.53
CA ILE A 96 -10.94 15.78 -14.65
C ILE A 96 -10.90 14.29 -14.32
N ALA A 97 -11.44 13.86 -13.18
CA ALA A 97 -11.44 12.45 -12.80
C ALA A 97 -12.10 11.57 -13.89
N ALA A 98 -13.22 12.00 -14.45
CA ALA A 98 -13.93 11.31 -15.52
C ALA A 98 -13.09 11.16 -16.81
N ARG A 99 -12.23 12.14 -17.13
CA ARG A 99 -11.32 12.06 -18.29
C ARG A 99 -10.25 10.98 -18.13
N TYR A 100 -9.78 10.75 -16.91
CA TYR A 100 -8.74 9.77 -16.59
C TYR A 100 -9.29 8.39 -16.19
N GLN A 101 -10.57 8.30 -15.84
CA GLN A 101 -11.26 7.05 -15.52
C GLN A 101 -11.04 5.93 -16.56
N PRO A 102 -11.22 6.14 -17.88
CA PRO A 102 -11.00 5.08 -18.86
C PRO A 102 -9.55 4.56 -18.89
N GLU A 103 -8.55 5.40 -18.59
CA GLU A 103 -7.15 4.96 -18.49
C GLU A 103 -6.95 4.05 -17.26
N ALA A 104 -7.58 4.37 -16.12
CA ALA A 104 -7.54 3.53 -14.93
C ALA A 104 -8.27 2.19 -15.15
N ASP A 105 -9.43 2.20 -15.79
CA ASP A 105 -10.18 0.99 -16.10
C ASP A 105 -9.44 0.10 -17.10
N ALA A 106 -8.78 0.69 -18.10
CA ALA A 106 -7.96 -0.04 -19.06
C ALA A 106 -6.76 -0.70 -18.36
N PHE A 107 -6.03 0.03 -17.52
CA PHE A 107 -4.91 -0.52 -16.76
C PHE A 107 -5.37 -1.62 -15.80
N ALA A 108 -6.51 -1.43 -15.11
CA ALA A 108 -7.12 -2.44 -14.24
C ALA A 108 -7.43 -3.74 -15.00
N ALA A 109 -7.98 -3.64 -16.21
CA ALA A 109 -8.27 -4.79 -17.05
C ALA A 109 -6.99 -5.55 -17.46
N GLU A 110 -5.90 -4.84 -17.77
CA GLU A 110 -4.62 -5.48 -18.10
C GLU A 110 -3.99 -6.21 -16.91
N VAL A 111 -4.06 -5.63 -15.71
CA VAL A 111 -3.59 -6.30 -14.48
C VAL A 111 -4.42 -7.56 -14.20
N VAL A 112 -5.74 -7.50 -14.35
CA VAL A 112 -6.62 -8.68 -14.21
C VAL A 112 -6.32 -9.74 -15.27
N ALA A 113 -6.04 -9.34 -16.51
CA ALA A 113 -5.64 -10.26 -17.55
C ALA A 113 -4.36 -11.01 -17.18
N LEU A 114 -3.36 -10.31 -16.60
CA LEU A 114 -2.16 -10.96 -16.08
C LEU A 114 -2.49 -11.93 -14.93
N ILE A 115 -3.29 -11.51 -13.95
CA ILE A 115 -3.70 -12.38 -12.82
C ILE A 115 -4.36 -13.67 -13.34
N ASN A 116 -5.25 -13.57 -14.33
CA ASN A 116 -5.89 -14.72 -14.95
C ASN A 116 -4.88 -15.61 -15.69
N ALA A 117 -3.90 -15.02 -16.38
CA ALA A 117 -2.84 -15.76 -17.07
C ALA A 117 -1.93 -16.50 -16.08
N GLU A 118 -1.56 -15.88 -14.97
CA GLU A 118 -0.74 -16.50 -13.91
C GLU A 118 -1.53 -17.60 -13.18
N ALA A 119 -2.80 -17.36 -12.87
CA ALA A 119 -3.68 -18.36 -12.26
C ALA A 119 -3.87 -19.60 -13.17
N ALA A 120 -3.84 -19.41 -14.49
CA ALA A 120 -3.89 -20.52 -15.45
C ALA A 120 -2.57 -21.32 -15.51
N LYS A 121 -1.44 -20.73 -15.12
CA LYS A 121 -0.13 -21.38 -15.04
C LYS A 121 0.09 -22.09 -13.69
N SER A 122 -0.66 -21.73 -12.64
CA SER A 122 -0.54 -22.35 -11.32
C SER A 122 -1.03 -23.80 -11.33
N THR A 123 -0.25 -24.68 -10.72
CA THR A 123 -0.60 -26.10 -10.51
C THR A 123 -1.33 -26.34 -9.19
N ASP A 124 -1.43 -25.32 -8.34
CA ASP A 124 -2.14 -25.38 -7.05
C ASP A 124 -3.55 -24.80 -7.21
N GLU A 125 -4.57 -25.63 -6.97
CA GLU A 125 -5.97 -25.20 -7.11
C GLU A 125 -6.40 -24.16 -6.08
N ALA A 126 -5.83 -24.18 -4.87
CA ALA A 126 -6.16 -23.21 -3.84
C ALA A 126 -5.55 -21.84 -4.18
N GLU A 127 -4.31 -21.81 -4.66
CA GLU A 127 -3.65 -20.59 -5.14
C GLU A 127 -4.38 -19.99 -6.35
N LYS A 128 -4.70 -20.82 -7.35
CA LYS A 128 -5.52 -20.40 -8.50
C LYS A 128 -6.85 -19.80 -8.06
N ALA A 129 -7.58 -20.48 -7.18
CA ALA A 129 -8.87 -19.99 -6.68
C ALA A 129 -8.71 -18.65 -5.94
N GLN A 130 -7.65 -18.49 -5.15
CA GLN A 130 -7.34 -17.23 -4.46
C GLN A 130 -7.04 -16.10 -5.45
N MET A 131 -6.22 -16.33 -6.48
CA MET A 131 -5.87 -15.33 -7.48
C MET A 131 -7.11 -14.86 -8.25
N LEU A 132 -7.95 -15.80 -8.68
CA LEU A 132 -9.20 -15.49 -9.39
C LEU A 132 -10.22 -14.76 -8.49
N ALA A 133 -10.28 -15.09 -7.20
CA ALA A 133 -11.13 -14.40 -6.24
C ALA A 133 -10.64 -12.97 -5.94
N ALA A 134 -9.33 -12.72 -6.01
CA ALA A 134 -8.74 -11.41 -5.79
C ALA A 134 -8.83 -10.49 -7.02
N ALA A 135 -8.87 -11.03 -8.23
CA ALA A 135 -8.95 -10.26 -9.48
C ALA A 135 -10.01 -9.14 -9.50
N PRO A 136 -11.29 -9.36 -9.11
CA PRO A 136 -12.28 -8.27 -9.08
C PRO A 136 -11.96 -7.18 -8.06
N GLN A 137 -11.31 -7.53 -6.94
CA GLN A 137 -10.87 -6.55 -5.94
C GLN A 137 -9.74 -5.69 -6.49
N VAL A 138 -8.78 -6.29 -7.20
CA VAL A 138 -7.70 -5.56 -7.87
C VAL A 138 -8.27 -4.62 -8.94
N GLN A 139 -9.22 -5.10 -9.74
CA GLN A 139 -9.87 -4.28 -10.75
C GLN A 139 -10.53 -3.04 -10.14
N THR A 140 -11.31 -3.26 -9.07
CA THR A 140 -12.02 -2.20 -8.35
C THR A 140 -11.04 -1.23 -7.70
N ALA A 141 -9.97 -1.74 -7.08
CA ALA A 141 -8.96 -0.92 -6.41
C ALA A 141 -8.26 0.02 -7.40
N ILE A 142 -7.83 -0.49 -8.56
CA ILE A 142 -7.17 0.32 -9.59
C ILE A 142 -8.15 1.31 -10.23
N GLY A 143 -9.35 0.85 -10.59
CA GLY A 143 -10.40 1.70 -11.17
C GLY A 143 -10.83 2.83 -10.23
N SER A 144 -10.65 2.68 -8.92
CA SER A 144 -11.01 3.71 -7.93
C SER A 144 -9.94 4.80 -7.76
N ILE A 145 -8.74 4.64 -8.33
CA ILE A 145 -7.60 5.56 -8.10
C ILE A 145 -7.93 7.01 -8.47
N PRO A 146 -8.54 7.32 -9.63
CA PRO A 146 -8.86 8.71 -9.99
C PRO A 146 -9.76 9.39 -8.94
N GLY A 147 -10.79 8.66 -8.48
CA GLY A 147 -11.70 9.14 -7.44
C GLY A 147 -11.02 9.33 -6.08
N GLN A 148 -10.12 8.42 -5.69
CA GLN A 148 -9.35 8.55 -4.45
C GLN A 148 -8.44 9.77 -4.47
N ILE A 149 -7.72 10.01 -5.56
CA ILE A 149 -6.85 11.19 -5.71
C ILE A 149 -7.66 12.47 -5.58
N ARG A 150 -8.82 12.56 -6.26
CA ARG A 150 -9.74 13.69 -6.10
C ARG A 150 -10.13 13.86 -4.63
N ALA A 151 -10.60 12.81 -3.97
CA ALA A 151 -11.06 12.88 -2.59
C ALA A 151 -9.95 13.34 -1.64
N SER A 152 -8.72 12.81 -1.80
CA SER A 152 -7.55 13.23 -1.02
C SER A 152 -7.21 14.70 -1.23
N LEU A 153 -7.30 15.22 -2.47
CA LEU A 153 -7.03 16.63 -2.76
C LEU A 153 -8.09 17.57 -2.17
N VAL A 154 -9.37 17.18 -2.23
CA VAL A 154 -10.46 17.94 -1.59
C VAL A 154 -10.30 17.97 -0.07
N ALA A 155 -9.96 16.84 0.54
CA ALA A 155 -9.70 16.75 1.97
C ALA A 155 -8.51 17.62 2.39
N ALA A 156 -7.42 17.60 1.62
CA ALA A 156 -6.24 18.42 1.87
C ALA A 156 -6.53 19.93 1.74
N ALA A 157 -7.33 20.33 0.75
CA ALA A 157 -7.72 21.72 0.55
C ALA A 157 -8.65 22.28 1.64
N SER A 158 -9.39 21.39 2.31
CA SER A 158 -10.33 21.74 3.38
C SER A 158 -9.71 21.69 4.78
N ALA A 159 -8.44 21.28 4.89
CA ALA A 159 -7.75 21.23 6.17
C ALA A 159 -7.48 22.66 6.68
N PRO A 160 -7.83 22.98 7.93
CA PRO A 160 -7.51 24.29 8.49
C PRO A 160 -5.99 24.49 8.51
N ALA A 161 -5.52 25.66 8.07
CA ALA A 161 -4.11 26.02 8.17
C ALA A 161 -3.70 25.96 9.65
N ALA A 162 -2.76 25.07 9.98
CA ALA A 162 -2.18 25.03 11.31
C ALA A 162 -1.60 26.42 11.61
N ALA A 163 -2.08 27.05 12.69
CA ALA A 163 -1.54 28.34 13.12
C ALA A 163 -0.04 28.18 13.39
N PRO A 164 0.82 29.12 12.94
CA PRO A 164 2.21 29.14 13.37
C PRO A 164 2.23 29.26 14.90
N GLN A 165 2.82 28.28 15.57
CA GLN A 165 3.07 28.34 17.01
C GLN A 165 4.19 29.32 17.31
#